data_AF-A0A3M8B7R3-F1
#
_entry.id   AF-A0A3M8B7R3-F1
#
_cell.length_a   1.000
_cell.length_b   1.000
_cell.length_c   1.000
_cell.angle_alpha   90.00
_cell.angle_beta   90.00
_cell.angle_gamma   90.00
#
_symmetry.space_group_name_H-M   'P 1'
#
loop_
_entity.id
_entity.type
_entity.pdbx_description
1 polymer ?
#
loop_
_entity_poly.entity_id
_entity_poly.type
_entity_poly.pdbx_seq_one_letter_code
_entity_poly.pdbx_strand_id
1 'polypeptide(L)'
;MALSKKGTRKMTVGQTDYRWVVSPAADGMIVATIQHAEGTGQLIRVYAKADVHDARLAGADGFLPTRERRAIKPSDVEAIITEAVAQGWEPEAKGAPLVFDWKGSTLVRRGR
;
A
#
# COMPACT_ATOMS: atom_id res chain seq x y z
N MET A 1 12.45 -12.88 -1.82
CA MET A 1 11.07 -13.20 -1.42
C MET A 1 10.15 -12.52 -2.42
N ALA A 2 9.25 -13.25 -3.08
CA ALA A 2 8.35 -12.69 -4.08
C ALA A 2 6.90 -12.82 -3.61
N LEU A 3 6.07 -11.80 -3.90
CA LEU A 3 4.65 -11.80 -3.60
C LEU A 3 3.90 -12.98 -4.25
N SER A 4 3.08 -13.67 -3.45
CA SER A 4 2.20 -14.74 -3.91
C SER A 4 1.18 -14.22 -4.93
N LYS A 5 0.82 -15.01 -5.96
CA LYS A 5 -0.11 -14.60 -7.03
C LYS A 5 -1.53 -14.22 -6.53
N LYS A 6 -1.96 -14.71 -5.37
CA LYS A 6 -3.33 -14.53 -4.86
C LYS A 6 -3.50 -13.14 -4.23
N GLY A 7 -4.42 -12.32 -4.76
CA GLY A 7 -4.72 -10.97 -4.25
C GLY A 7 -3.77 -9.87 -4.76
N THR A 8 -2.74 -10.22 -5.53
CA THR A 8 -1.80 -9.26 -6.12
C THR A 8 -2.40 -8.59 -7.34
N ARG A 9 -2.46 -7.26 -7.31
CA ARG A 9 -2.88 -6.39 -8.40
C ARG A 9 -1.65 -5.97 -9.21
N LYS A 10 -1.83 -5.75 -10.51
CA LYS A 10 -0.80 -5.20 -11.40
C LYS A 10 -1.15 -3.75 -11.72
N MET A 11 -0.13 -2.94 -11.93
CA MET A 11 -0.27 -1.60 -12.50
C MET A 11 0.99 -1.20 -13.23
N THR A 12 0.87 -0.24 -14.14
CA THR A 12 2.00 0.37 -14.82
C THR A 12 2.08 1.82 -14.35
N VAL A 13 3.24 2.24 -13.88
CA VAL A 13 3.50 3.64 -13.48
C VAL A 13 4.63 4.16 -14.35
N GLY A 14 4.35 5.19 -15.14
CA GLY A 14 5.25 5.63 -16.21
C GLY A 14 5.41 4.53 -17.27
N GLN A 15 6.60 3.92 -17.33
CA GLN A 15 6.92 2.81 -18.25
C GLN A 15 7.29 1.51 -17.51
N THR A 16 7.14 1.47 -16.18
CA THR A 16 7.55 0.33 -15.37
C THR A 16 6.33 -0.39 -14.82
N ASP A 17 6.35 -1.72 -14.93
CA ASP A 17 5.29 -2.58 -14.43
C ASP A 17 5.55 -2.96 -12.97
N TYR A 18 4.51 -2.79 -12.15
CA TYR A 18 4.54 -3.08 -10.73
C TYR A 18 3.45 -4.08 -10.34
N ARG A 19 3.69 -4.73 -9.21
CA ARG A 19 2.74 -5.60 -8.52
C ARG A 19 2.59 -5.15 -7.10
N TRP A 20 1.35 -5.10 -6.63
CA TRP A 20 1.06 -4.67 -5.28
C TRP A 20 -0.07 -5.50 -4.66
N VAL A 21 -0.03 -5.63 -3.34
CA VAL A 21 -1.09 -6.25 -2.56
C VAL A 21 -1.32 -5.41 -1.32
N VAL A 22 -2.58 -5.35 -0.88
CA VAL A 22 -2.94 -4.79 0.43
C VAL A 22 -3.24 -5.97 1.34
N SER A 23 -2.62 -5.97 2.51
CA SER A 23 -2.88 -6.96 3.56
C SER A 23 -3.19 -6.25 4.87
N PRO A 24 -4.03 -6.83 5.73
CA PRO A 24 -4.21 -6.33 7.09
C PRO A 24 -2.88 -6.42 7.86
N ALA A 25 -2.62 -5.42 8.70
CA ALA A 25 -1.51 -5.35 9.63
C ALA A 25 -2.04 -5.19 11.07
N ALA A 26 -1.14 -5.18 12.06
CA ALA A 26 -1.51 -4.97 13.46
C ALA A 26 -2.16 -3.58 13.69
N ASP A 27 -2.88 -3.43 14.80
CA ASP A 27 -3.40 -2.16 15.31
C ASP A 27 -4.34 -1.39 14.35
N GLY A 28 -5.17 -2.12 13.59
CA GLY A 28 -6.10 -1.50 12.64
C GLY A 28 -5.37 -0.81 11.47
N MET A 29 -4.14 -1.23 11.18
CA MET A 29 -3.38 -0.77 10.03
C MET A 29 -3.57 -1.73 8.84
N ILE A 30 -3.33 -1.21 7.66
CA ILE A 30 -3.12 -2.00 6.44
C ILE A 30 -1.71 -1.74 5.94
N VAL A 31 -1.14 -2.75 5.27
CA VAL A 31 0.13 -2.64 4.59
C VAL A 31 -0.06 -2.89 3.11
N ALA A 32 0.30 -1.91 2.28
CA ALA A 32 0.51 -2.11 0.87
C ALA A 32 1.95 -2.58 0.65
N THR A 33 2.11 -3.78 0.09
CA THR A 33 3.42 -4.26 -0.35
C THR A 33 3.51 -4.09 -1.85
N ILE A 34 4.52 -3.37 -2.33
CA ILE A 34 4.72 -3.06 -3.74
C ILE A 34 6.09 -3.58 -4.16
N GLN A 35 6.16 -4.20 -5.33
CA GLN A 35 7.40 -4.70 -5.93
C GLN A 35 7.34 -4.57 -7.46
N HIS A 36 8.49 -4.69 -8.12
CA HIS A 36 8.55 -4.80 -9.57
C HIS A 36 7.76 -6.03 -10.08
N ALA A 37 7.14 -5.93 -11.26
CA ALA A 37 6.23 -6.97 -11.76
C ALA A 37 6.91 -8.33 -12.01
N GLU A 38 8.21 -8.32 -12.31
CA GLU A 38 9.01 -9.54 -12.47
C GLU A 38 9.29 -10.25 -11.14
N GLY A 39 9.03 -9.60 -10.00
CA GLY A 39 9.32 -10.15 -8.67
C GLY A 39 10.81 -10.17 -8.34
N THR A 40 11.61 -9.48 -9.14
CA THR A 40 13.03 -9.18 -8.94
C THR A 40 13.16 -7.78 -8.32
N GLY A 41 14.24 -7.55 -7.55
CA GLY A 41 14.54 -6.23 -6.98
C GLY A 41 14.00 -5.97 -5.56
N GLN A 42 13.95 -4.70 -5.17
CA GLN A 42 13.67 -4.23 -3.83
C GLN A 42 12.18 -3.93 -3.69
N LEU A 43 11.55 -4.51 -2.67
CA LEU A 43 10.15 -4.25 -2.36
C LEU A 43 10.00 -3.14 -1.32
N ILE A 44 8.86 -2.45 -1.36
CA ILE A 44 8.48 -1.47 -0.35
C ILE A 44 7.23 -1.93 0.39
N ARG A 45 7.19 -1.61 1.68
CA ARG A 45 6.03 -1.84 2.55
C ARG A 45 5.53 -0.50 3.05
N VAL A 46 4.27 -0.22 2.77
CA VAL A 46 3.66 1.08 3.04
C VAL A 46 2.51 0.88 3.98
N TYR A 47 2.66 1.35 5.21
CA TYR A 47 1.66 1.24 6.26
C TYR A 47 0.69 2.41 6.18
N ALA A 48 -0.61 2.13 6.21
CA ALA A 48 -1.64 3.15 6.30
C ALA A 48 -2.65 2.75 7.39
N LYS A 49 -3.28 3.73 8.03
CA LYS A 49 -4.41 3.46 8.92
C LYS A 49 -5.55 2.89 8.10
N ALA A 50 -6.05 1.72 8.50
CA ALA A 50 -7.22 1.14 7.88
C ALA A 50 -8.44 1.80 8.53
N ASP A 51 -9.22 2.55 7.76
CA ASP A 51 -10.56 2.96 8.18
C ASP A 51 -11.49 1.74 8.11
N VAL A 52 -11.22 0.74 8.96
CA VAL A 52 -12.09 -0.41 9.17
C VAL A 52 -13.12 0.03 10.21
N HIS A 53 -14.33 0.34 9.74
CA HIS A 53 -15.47 0.20 10.63
C HIS A 53 -15.65 -1.31 10.84
N ASP A 54 -15.38 -1.80 12.04
CA ASP A 54 -15.93 -3.08 12.48
C ASP A 54 -17.45 -2.97 12.32
N ALA A 55 -18.00 -3.60 11.28
CA ALA A 55 -19.41 -3.60 10.96
C ALA A 55 -20.22 -4.47 11.95
N ARG A 56 -19.85 -4.47 13.24
CA ARG A 56 -20.47 -5.27 14.30
C ARG A 56 -21.41 -4.49 15.21
N LEU A 57 -21.61 -3.19 14.97
CA LEU A 57 -22.60 -2.38 15.68
C LEU A 57 -23.59 -1.75 14.69
N ALA A 58 -24.34 -2.58 13.97
CA ALA A 58 -25.58 -2.13 13.36
C ALA A 58 -26.66 -2.03 14.46
N GLY A 59 -26.65 -0.91 15.18
CA GLY A 59 -27.78 -0.52 16.03
C GLY A 59 -28.87 0.10 15.16
N ALA A 60 -29.99 -0.62 15.05
CA ALA A 60 -31.39 -0.24 14.74
C ALA A 60 -31.78 0.85 13.71
N ASP A 61 -31.00 1.89 13.39
CA ASP A 61 -31.57 3.12 12.80
C ASP A 61 -31.05 3.53 11.41
N GLY A 62 -30.62 2.57 10.58
CA GLY A 62 -30.70 2.67 9.12
C GLY A 62 -29.92 3.78 8.38
N PHE A 63 -29.21 4.67 9.07
CA PHE A 63 -28.38 5.70 8.46
C PHE A 63 -26.91 5.47 8.82
N LEU A 64 -26.18 4.88 7.88
CA LEU A 64 -24.73 4.84 7.96
C LEU A 64 -24.19 6.22 7.54
N PRO A 65 -23.37 6.91 8.36
CA PRO A 65 -22.60 8.03 7.85
C PRO A 65 -21.77 7.52 6.68
N THR A 66 -21.81 8.21 5.54
CA THR A 66 -21.01 7.90 4.36
C THR A 66 -19.52 8.08 4.71
N ARG A 67 -18.94 7.08 5.39
CA ARG A 67 -17.51 7.03 5.72
C ARG A 67 -16.75 6.78 4.45
N GLU A 68 -15.84 7.69 4.12
CA GLU A 68 -14.79 7.45 3.14
C GLU A 68 -13.94 6.26 3.62
N ARG A 69 -14.25 5.07 3.10
CA ARG A 69 -13.42 3.88 3.32
C ARG A 69 -12.05 4.19 2.74
N ARG A 70 -11.06 4.53 3.57
CA ARG A 70 -9.67 4.74 3.13
C ARG A 70 -9.02 3.39 2.85
N ALA A 71 -9.47 2.75 1.78
CA ALA A 71 -8.76 1.64 1.14
C ALA A 71 -7.69 2.25 0.24
N ILE A 72 -6.46 1.73 0.28
CA ILE A 72 -5.40 2.14 -0.65
C ILE A 72 -5.90 1.89 -2.08
N LYS A 73 -6.14 2.98 -2.81
CA LYS A 73 -6.62 2.96 -4.19
C LYS A 73 -5.44 2.82 -5.15
N PRO A 74 -5.66 2.37 -6.40
CA PRO A 74 -4.61 2.37 -7.41
C PRO A 74 -3.90 3.74 -7.56
N SER A 75 -4.65 4.85 -7.51
CA SER A 75 -4.08 6.20 -7.55
C SER A 75 -3.18 6.53 -6.36
N ASP A 76 -3.52 6.03 -5.16
CA ASP A 76 -2.64 6.20 -4.00
C ASP A 76 -1.32 5.44 -4.21
N VAL A 77 -1.39 4.23 -4.76
CA VAL A 77 -0.22 3.40 -5.04
C VAL A 77 0.67 4.05 -6.11
N GLU A 78 0.09 4.66 -7.12
CA GLU A 78 0.82 5.42 -8.14
C GLU A 78 1.59 6.60 -7.51
N ALA A 79 0.92 7.37 -6.64
CA ALA A 79 1.55 8.45 -5.89
C ALA A 79 2.68 7.93 -4.97
N ILE A 80 2.42 6.85 -4.24
CA ILE A 80 3.40 6.17 -3.38
C ILE A 80 4.63 5.73 -4.19
N ILE A 81 4.45 5.10 -5.35
CA ILE A 81 5.56 4.64 -6.20
C ILE A 81 6.39 5.84 -6.66
N THR A 82 5.72 6.89 -7.14
CA THR A 82 6.37 8.11 -7.62
C THR A 82 7.18 8.78 -6.51
N GLU A 83 6.60 8.94 -5.33
CA GLU A 83 7.28 9.50 -4.16
C GLU A 83 8.42 8.60 -3.66
N ALA A 84 8.23 7.28 -3.64
CA ALA A 84 9.26 6.34 -3.20
C ALA A 84 10.48 6.39 -4.12
N VAL A 85 10.27 6.39 -5.44
CA VAL A 85 11.35 6.54 -6.44
C VAL A 85 12.05 7.88 -6.27
N ALA A 86 11.31 8.97 -6.07
CA ALA A 86 11.88 10.29 -5.78
C ALA A 86 12.70 10.31 -4.47
N GLN A 87 12.36 9.46 -3.49
CA GLN A 87 13.09 9.27 -2.24
C GLN A 87 14.27 8.26 -2.35
N GLY A 88 14.59 7.80 -3.57
CA GLY A 88 15.70 6.90 -3.85
C GLY A 88 15.38 5.41 -3.70
N TRP A 89 14.11 5.02 -3.80
CA TRP A 89 13.76 3.60 -3.97
C TRP A 89 14.06 3.17 -5.40
N GLU A 90 14.88 2.13 -5.53
CA GLU A 90 15.20 1.50 -6.81
C GLU A 90 14.47 0.15 -6.92
N PRO A 91 13.36 0.05 -7.66
CA PRO A 91 12.55 -1.16 -7.72
C PRO A 91 13.28 -2.35 -8.36
N GLU A 92 14.23 -2.10 -9.25
CA GLU A 92 15.04 -3.13 -9.93
C GLU A 92 16.27 -3.55 -9.11
N ALA A 93 16.80 -2.66 -8.27
CA ALA A 93 17.96 -2.95 -7.46
C ALA A 93 17.63 -3.98 -6.38
N LYS A 94 18.58 -4.87 -6.08
CA LYS A 94 18.42 -5.80 -4.94
C LYS A 94 18.72 -5.07 -3.64
N GLY A 95 17.80 -5.12 -2.69
CA GLY A 95 17.98 -4.46 -1.40
C GLY A 95 17.04 -4.99 -0.32
N ALA A 96 17.31 -4.60 0.92
CA ALA A 96 16.40 -4.85 2.03
C ALA A 96 15.08 -4.11 1.80
N PRO A 97 13.92 -4.69 2.17
CA PRO A 97 12.65 -4.01 2.06
C PRO A 97 12.67 -2.63 2.71
N LEU A 98 12.26 -1.59 1.97
CA LEU A 98 12.05 -0.27 2.56
C LEU A 98 10.67 -0.18 3.17
N VAL A 99 10.58 0.53 4.29
CA VAL A 99 9.32 0.71 5.01
C VAL A 99 8.95 2.19 4.99
N PHE A 100 7.69 2.45 4.68
CA PHE A 100 7.11 3.78 4.63
C PHE A 100 5.78 3.81 5.37
N ASP A 101 5.39 4.99 5.83
CA ASP A 101 4.07 5.28 6.36
C ASP A 101 3.34 6.24 5.41
N TRP A 102 2.16 5.86 4.95
CA TRP A 102 1.29 6.66 4.11
C TRP A 102 0.28 7.43 4.94
N LYS A 103 0.35 8.76 4.88
CA LYS A 103 -0.55 9.66 5.62
C LYS A 103 -1.72 10.19 4.76
N GLY A 104 -1.99 9.56 3.61
CA GLY A 104 -3.08 9.94 2.70
C GLY A 104 -2.70 10.89 1.58
N SER A 105 -1.62 11.65 1.74
CA SER A 105 -1.10 12.58 0.72
C SER A 105 0.42 12.76 0.80
N THR A 106 1.09 11.98 1.64
CA THR A 106 2.53 12.11 1.88
C THR A 106 3.08 10.75 2.29
N LEU A 107 4.16 10.35 1.63
CA LEU A 107 4.92 9.16 1.94
C LEU A 107 6.09 9.51 2.88
N VAL A 108 6.05 9.00 4.10
CA VAL A 108 7.13 9.20 5.08
C VAL A 108 7.96 7.93 5.16
N ARG A 109 9.26 8.02 4.86
CA ARG A 109 10.17 6.89 5.05
C ARG A 109 10.33 6.59 6.53
N ARG A 110 10.03 5.36 6.93
CA ARG A 110 10.24 4.89 8.29
C ARG A 110 11.72 4.53 8.44
N GLY A 111 12.50 5.49 8.90
CA GLY A 111 13.91 5.30 9.24
C GLY A 111 14.03 4.29 10.38
N ARG A 112 15.03 3.42 10.27
CA ARG A 112 15.43 2.48 11.32
C ARG A 112 16.11 3.23 12.46
#